data_AF-D8T102-F1
#
_entry.id   AF-D8T102-F1
#
_cell.length_a   1.000
_cell.length_b   1.000
_cell.length_c   1.000
_cell.angle_alpha   90.00
_cell.angle_beta   90.00
_cell.angle_gamma   90.00
#
_symmetry.space_group_name_H-M   'P 1'
#
loop_
_entity.id
_entity.type
_entity.pdbx_description
1 polymer ?
#
loop_
_entity_poly.entity_id
_entity_poly.type
_entity_poly.pdbx_seq_one_letter_code
_entity_poly.pdbx_strand_id
1 'polypeptide(L)'
;MAVELGSDVEPESSTFCINDEDHTFGNSIRYVLNGDPRVTFCGYSVPHPSDNRVNVRVQTTGESAKSVFKDALRDLVLICDHVCSAFDDSVASFKRSQQQQ
;
A
#
# COMPACT_ATOMS: atom_id res chain seq x y z
N MET A 1 -11.51 2.08 10.07
CA MET A 1 -10.83 3.11 10.90
C MET A 1 -9.37 2.69 11.07
N ALA A 2 -8.41 3.61 10.97
CA ALA A 2 -6.99 3.30 11.12
C ALA A 2 -6.46 3.85 12.46
N VAL A 3 -5.70 3.04 13.19
CA VAL A 3 -5.08 3.42 14.47
C VAL A 3 -3.56 3.23 14.37
N GLU A 4 -2.81 4.26 14.70
CA GLU A 4 -1.36 4.22 14.79
C GLU A 4 -0.93 3.79 16.20
N LEU A 5 -0.17 2.70 16.27
CA LEU A 5 0.42 2.13 17.48
C LEU A 5 1.95 2.36 17.42
N GLY A 6 2.34 3.62 17.58
CA GLY A 6 3.74 4.07 17.68
C GLY A 6 3.99 4.83 18.98
N SER A 7 5.25 5.00 19.37
CA SER A 7 5.62 5.89 20.47
C SER A 7 5.87 7.30 19.92
N ASP A 8 5.45 8.35 20.64
CA ASP A 8 5.80 9.74 20.28
C ASP A 8 7.31 10.01 20.33
N VAL A 9 8.07 9.09 20.94
CA VAL A 9 9.52 9.17 21.15
C VAL A 9 10.31 8.61 19.97
N GLU A 10 9.75 7.65 19.22
CA GLU A 10 10.40 7.00 18.07
C GLU A 10 9.51 7.10 16.82
N PRO A 11 9.42 8.29 16.19
CA PRO A 11 8.52 8.52 15.06
C PRO A 11 8.87 7.68 13.82
N GLU A 12 10.07 7.10 13.76
CA GLU A 12 10.61 6.28 12.68
C GLU A 12 10.06 4.84 12.66
N SER A 13 9.35 4.43 13.73
CA SER A 13 8.94 3.04 13.93
C SER A 13 7.51 3.00 14.45
N SER A 14 6.58 2.48 13.65
CA SER A 14 5.16 2.47 14.02
C SER A 14 4.43 1.26 13.42
N THR A 15 3.38 0.83 14.12
CA THR A 15 2.47 -0.20 13.63
C THR A 15 1.11 0.43 13.34
N PHE A 16 0.63 0.36 12.11
CA PHE A 16 -0.67 0.86 11.69
C PHE A 16 -1.69 -0.28 11.68
N CYS A 17 -2.69 -0.19 12.53
CA CYS A 17 -3.82 -1.11 12.56
C CYS A 17 -4.93 -0.57 11.66
N ILE A 18 -5.22 -1.26 10.57
CA ILE A 18 -6.25 -0.90 9.60
C ILE A 18 -7.41 -1.89 9.73
N ASN A 19 -8.56 -1.38 10.18
CA ASN A 19 -9.78 -2.19 10.27
C ASN A 19 -10.47 -2.31 8.91
N ASP A 20 -11.23 -3.38 8.76
CA ASP A 20 -12.00 -3.76 7.57
C ASP A 20 -11.13 -4.03 6.33
N GLU A 21 -9.88 -4.45 6.55
CA GLU A 21 -8.91 -4.78 5.51
C GLU A 21 -8.30 -6.16 5.73
N ASP A 22 -7.76 -6.75 4.66
CA ASP A 22 -7.16 -8.09 4.65
C ASP A 22 -5.85 -8.16 3.82
N HIS A 23 -5.48 -9.37 3.40
CA HIS A 23 -4.29 -9.64 2.60
C HIS A 23 -4.23 -8.86 1.28
N THR A 24 -5.38 -8.45 0.73
CA THR A 24 -5.46 -7.67 -0.51
C THR A 24 -4.75 -6.33 -0.33
N PHE A 25 -5.21 -5.53 0.62
CA PHE A 25 -4.59 -4.26 0.95
C PHE A 25 -3.20 -4.46 1.57
N GLY A 26 -3.08 -5.39 2.53
CA GLY A 26 -1.84 -5.65 3.27
C GLY A 26 -0.66 -6.01 2.37
N ASN A 27 -0.86 -6.92 1.40
CA ASN A 27 0.21 -7.31 0.49
C ASN A 27 0.54 -6.19 -0.51
N SER A 28 -0.47 -5.44 -0.98
CA SER A 28 -0.29 -4.35 -1.92
C SER A 28 0.55 -3.22 -1.31
N ILE A 29 0.20 -2.76 -0.11
CA ILE A 29 0.96 -1.70 0.56
C ILE A 29 2.36 -2.17 0.99
N ARG A 30 2.49 -3.44 1.41
CA ARG A 30 3.79 -4.05 1.73
C ARG A 30 4.71 -4.10 0.51
N TYR A 31 4.19 -4.29 -0.70
CA TYR A 31 4.98 -4.24 -1.91
C TYR A 31 5.54 -2.83 -2.16
N VAL A 32 4.68 -1.81 -2.09
CA VAL A 32 5.08 -0.40 -2.29
C VAL A 32 6.11 0.04 -1.25
N LEU A 33 5.87 -0.25 0.03
CA LEU A 33 6.79 0.10 1.12
C LEU A 33 8.16 -0.56 0.98
N ASN A 34 8.24 -1.81 0.48
CA ASN A 34 9.54 -2.46 0.24
C ASN A 34 10.33 -1.83 -0.92
N GLY A 35 9.68 -1.07 -1.79
CA GLY A 35 10.33 -0.33 -2.87
C GLY A 35 10.88 1.03 -2.44
N ASP A 36 10.48 1.55 -1.28
CA ASP A 36 10.90 2.86 -0.78
C ASP A 36 12.26 2.76 -0.07
N PRO A 37 13.32 3.45 -0.55
CA PRO A 37 14.66 3.40 0.05
C PRO A 37 14.72 3.97 1.49
N ARG A 38 13.69 4.69 1.93
CA ARG A 38 13.58 5.23 3.30
C ARG A 38 13.15 4.17 4.30
N VAL A 39 12.61 3.04 3.84
CA VAL A 39 12.07 1.96 4.67
C VAL A 39 13.16 0.91 4.92
N THR A 40 13.48 0.67 6.20
CA THR A 40 14.41 -0.38 6.62
C THR A 40 13.70 -1.71 6.83
N PHE A 41 12.45 -1.67 7.29
CA PHE A 41 11.62 -2.84 7.51
C PHE A 41 10.16 -2.52 7.26
N CYS A 42 9.47 -3.39 6.54
CA CYS A 42 8.01 -3.42 6.55
C CYS A 42 7.46 -4.84 6.53
N GLY A 43 6.30 -5.02 7.13
CA GLY A 43 5.59 -6.28 7.15
C GLY A 43 4.14 -6.07 7.56
N TYR A 44 3.28 -7.03 7.21
CA TYR A 44 1.90 -7.01 7.66
C TYR A 44 1.49 -8.35 8.27
N SER A 45 0.55 -8.32 9.20
CA SER A 45 -0.07 -9.52 9.77
C SER A 45 -1.57 -9.32 9.97
N VAL A 46 -2.32 -10.40 9.75
CA VAL A 46 -3.73 -10.51 10.16
C VAL A 46 -3.72 -11.20 11.52
N PRO A 47 -4.13 -10.54 12.62
CA PRO A 47 -4.00 -11.09 13.97
C PRO A 47 -4.74 -12.42 14.16
N HIS A 48 -5.89 -12.56 13.52
CA HIS A 48 -6.70 -13.77 13.56
C HIS A 48 -7.57 -13.85 12.28
N PRO A 49 -7.76 -15.02 11.65
CA PRO A 49 -8.56 -15.13 10.42
C PRO A 49 -10.01 -14.67 10.52
N SER A 50 -10.58 -14.64 11.73
CA SER A 50 -11.94 -14.15 11.99
C SER A 50 -12.04 -12.63 12.25
N ASP A 51 -10.90 -11.93 12.24
CA ASP A 51 -10.81 -10.51 12.51
C ASP A 51 -10.39 -9.79 11.23
N ASN A 52 -11.27 -8.93 10.73
CA ASN A 52 -11.02 -8.17 9.50
C ASN A 52 -10.17 -6.95 9.83
N ARG A 53 -8.92 -7.16 10.25
CA ARG A 53 -7.95 -6.08 10.42
C ARG A 53 -6.55 -6.53 10.06
N VAL A 54 -5.77 -5.58 9.58
CA VAL A 54 -4.37 -5.77 9.22
C VAL A 54 -3.50 -4.84 10.07
N ASN A 55 -2.45 -5.40 10.65
CA ASN A 55 -1.40 -4.63 11.30
C ASN A 55 -0.23 -4.50 10.33
N VAL A 56 0.09 -3.27 9.92
CA VAL A 56 1.24 -2.96 9.08
C VAL A 56 2.35 -2.35 9.93
N ARG A 57 3.46 -3.05 10.08
CA ARG A 57 4.67 -2.54 10.74
C ARG A 57 5.53 -1.82 9.72
N VAL A 58 5.92 -0.59 10.02
CA VAL A 58 6.85 0.20 9.21
C VAL A 58 7.97 0.71 10.11
N GLN A 59 9.21 0.51 9.66
CA GLN A 59 10.40 1.11 10.25
C GLN A 59 11.20 1.79 9.15
N THR A 60 11.65 3.00 9.42
CA THR A 60 12.39 3.84 8.49
C THR A 60 13.80 4.10 9.01
N THR A 61 14.64 4.76 8.22
CA THR A 61 16.04 5.11 8.58
C THR A 61 16.18 6.48 9.27
N GLY A 62 15.13 7.31 9.26
CA GLY A 62 15.25 8.73 9.62
C GLY A 62 13.92 9.49 9.64
N GLU A 63 13.05 9.18 8.67
CA GLU A 63 11.79 9.89 8.47
C GLU A 63 10.66 9.29 9.30
N SER A 64 9.59 10.05 9.57
CA SER A 64 8.45 9.49 10.29
C SER A 64 7.83 8.33 9.52
N ALA A 65 7.64 7.18 10.19
CA ALA A 65 6.94 6.02 9.64
C ALA A 65 5.55 6.41 9.11
N LYS A 66 4.89 7.37 9.75
CA LYS A 66 3.59 7.92 9.34
C LYS A 66 3.65 8.69 8.03
N SER A 67 4.68 9.53 7.82
CA SER A 67 4.82 10.27 6.56
C SER A 67 5.13 9.32 5.42
N VAL A 68 6.08 8.41 5.63
CA VAL A 68 6.45 7.39 4.63
C VAL A 68 5.26 6.48 4.30
N PHE A 69 4.48 6.05 5.30
CA PHE A 69 3.27 5.26 5.07
C PHE A 69 2.21 6.01 4.26
N LYS A 70 2.01 7.31 4.51
CA LYS A 70 1.09 8.14 3.71
C LYS A 70 1.56 8.31 2.27
N ASP A 71 2.86 8.47 2.05
CA ASP A 71 3.42 8.58 0.70
C ASP A 71 3.23 7.25 -0.05
N ALA A 72 3.53 6.12 0.59
CA ALA A 72 3.30 4.80 0.01
C ALA A 72 1.82 4.55 -0.37
N LEU A 73 0.86 5.07 0.41
CA LEU A 73 -0.55 5.00 0.05
C LEU A 73 -0.88 5.82 -1.22
N ARG A 74 -0.27 6.99 -1.38
CA ARG A 74 -0.44 7.80 -2.60
C ARG A 74 0.19 7.12 -3.79
N ASP A 75 1.38 6.56 -3.63
CA ASP A 75 2.06 5.83 -4.69
C ASP A 75 1.25 4.61 -5.13
N LEU A 76 0.63 3.89 -4.19
CA LEU A 76 -0.28 2.78 -4.51
C LEU A 76 -1.47 3.24 -5.38
N VAL A 77 -2.09 4.37 -5.04
CA VAL A 77 -3.18 4.96 -5.85
C VAL A 77 -2.68 5.31 -7.25
N LEU A 78 -1.52 5.97 -7.36
CA LEU A 78 -0.95 6.34 -8.66
C LEU A 78 -0.63 5.11 -9.53
N ILE A 79 -0.15 4.02 -8.92
CA ILE A 79 0.05 2.74 -9.63
C ILE A 79 -1.27 2.21 -10.17
N CYS A 80 -2.33 2.20 -9.35
CA CYS A 80 -3.66 1.75 -9.78
C CYS A 80 -4.19 2.60 -10.94
N ASP A 81 -4.11 3.93 -10.84
CA ASP A 81 -4.54 4.84 -11.89
C ASP A 81 -3.78 4.61 -13.21
N HIS A 82 -2.47 4.41 -13.12
CA HIS A 82 -1.64 4.12 -14.29
C HIS A 82 -2.04 2.79 -14.95
N VAL A 83 -2.25 1.73 -14.16
CA VAL A 83 -2.67 0.42 -14.67
C VAL A 83 -4.04 0.51 -15.34
N CYS A 84 -5.01 1.21 -14.74
CA CYS A 84 -6.32 1.42 -15.33
C CYS A 84 -6.23 2.16 -16.67
N SER A 85 -5.49 3.27 -16.73
CA SER A 85 -5.31 4.04 -17.97
C SER A 85 -4.66 3.19 -19.07
N ALA A 86 -3.56 2.49 -18.76
CA ALA A 86 -2.86 1.66 -19.73
C ALA A 86 -3.73 0.51 -20.25
N PHE A 87 -4.58 -0.05 -19.38
CA PHE A 87 -5.54 -1.07 -19.75
C PHE A 87 -6.61 -0.52 -20.68
N ASP A 88 -7.22 0.62 -20.35
CA ASP A 88 -8.26 1.25 -21.17
C ASP A 88 -7.74 1.62 -22.56
N ASP A 89 -6.52 2.17 -22.64
CA ASP A 89 -5.85 2.47 -23.91
C ASP A 89 -5.63 1.21 -24.76
N SER A 90 -5.17 0.14 -24.12
CA SER A 90 -4.94 -1.16 -24.77
C SER A 90 -6.25 -1.77 -25.28
N VAL A 91 -7.33 -1.70 -24.49
CA VAL A 91 -8.66 -2.18 -24.87
C VAL A 91 -9.24 -1.36 -26.01
N ALA A 92 -9.10 -0.02 -25.98
CA ALA A 92 -9.56 0.86 -27.04
C ALA A 92 -8.81 0.57 -28.36
N SER A 93 -7.49 0.35 -28.29
CA SER A 93 -6.67 -0.05 -29.43
C SER A 93 -7.12 -1.39 -30.02
N PHE A 94 -7.33 -2.40 -29.17
CA PHE A 94 -7.79 -3.72 -29.60
C PHE A 94 -9.16 -3.68 -30.30
N LYS A 95 -10.13 -2.94 -29.72
CA LYS A 95 -11.48 -2.79 -30.31
C LYS A 95 -11.44 -2.13 -31.69
N ARG A 96 -10.58 -1.12 -31.90
CA ARG A 96 -10.40 -0.47 -33.21
C ARG A 96 -9.87 -1.44 -34.26
N SER A 97 -8.91 -2.28 -33.91
CA SER A 97 -8.34 -3.29 -34.81
C SER A 97 -9.34 -4.37 -35.21
N GLN A 98 -10.26 -4.76 -34.32
CA GLN A 98 -11.29 -5.76 -34.59
C GLN A 98 -12.42 -5.25 -35.50
N GLN A 99 -12.69 -3.93 -35.54
CA GLN A 99 -13.71 -3.35 -36.41
C GLN A 99 -13.27 -3.16 -37.87
N GLN A 100 -11.96 -3.25 -38.14
CA GLN A 100 -11.40 -3.13 -39.49
C GLN A 100 -11.22 -4.48 -40.21
N GLN A 101 -11.62 -5.57 -39.55
CA GLN A 101 -11.57 -6.95 -40.05
C GLN A 101 -12.99 -7.44 -40.35
#